data_AF-A0A6B2H4F1-F1
#
_entry.id   AF-A0A6B2H4F1-F1
#
_cell.length_a   1.000
_cell.length_b   1.000
_cell.length_c   1.000
_cell.angle_alpha   90.00
_cell.angle_beta   90.00
_cell.angle_gamma   90.00
#
_symmetry.space_group_name_H-M   'P 1'
#
loop_
_entity.id
_entity.type
_entity.pdbx_description
1 polymer ?
#
loop_
_entity_poly.entity_id
_entity_poly.type
_entity_poly.pdbx_seq_one_letter_code
_entity_poly.pdbx_strand_id
1 'polypeptide(L)'
;MQRPVKLVIFAGIVLVLLYFVKETFLSEENYIKPLLKEREDKDLSFRSRTNSPFTEEGRQSFKNLVYYEPNIKYKVSAKVEDLPKQDTLLMPLTNGSYEPYLRYATAVFELEGQPQRLTLYKKLAKEEKDQWFVPFTDKTNGFETYGGGRFLDIPFKEDAKTIVLDFNRAYSPFCAYNPEYVCPVPPKDNRLTIAVPAGEKAYEAHK
;
A
#
# COMPACT_ATOMS: atom_id res chain seq x y z
N MET A 1 0.07 34.25 50.20
CA MET A 1 0.68 34.66 48.91
C MET A 1 0.99 33.47 47.97
N GLN A 2 0.11 32.44 47.88
CA GLN A 2 0.39 31.16 47.18
C GLN A 2 -0.42 30.90 45.91
N ARG A 3 -1.34 31.80 45.52
CA ARG A 3 -2.23 31.62 44.35
C ARG A 3 -1.56 31.69 42.96
N PRO A 4 -0.51 32.48 42.68
CA PRO A 4 -0.02 32.62 41.31
C PRO A 4 0.75 31.38 40.83
N VAL A 5 1.42 30.66 41.72
CA VAL A 5 2.23 29.47 41.36
C VAL A 5 1.36 28.31 40.90
N LYS A 6 0.21 28.07 41.53
CA LYS A 6 -0.73 27.00 41.14
C LYS A 6 -1.37 27.26 39.76
N LEU A 7 -1.63 28.53 39.43
CA LEU A 7 -2.18 28.93 38.12
C LEU A 7 -1.17 28.75 36.98
N VAL A 8 0.10 29.07 37.22
CA VAL A 8 1.18 28.86 36.23
C VAL A 8 1.43 27.38 35.98
N ILE A 9 1.44 26.55 37.03
CA ILE A 9 1.59 25.09 36.88
C ILE A 9 0.40 24.49 36.13
N PHE A 10 -0.83 24.90 36.45
CA PHE A 10 -2.02 24.42 35.75
C PHE A 10 -2.03 24.84 34.28
N ALA A 11 -1.68 26.09 33.97
CA ALA A 11 -1.56 26.56 32.59
C ALA A 11 -0.46 25.82 31.81
N GLY A 12 0.66 25.49 32.45
CA GLY A 12 1.71 24.66 31.86
C GLY A 12 1.24 23.24 31.55
N ILE A 13 0.50 22.61 32.46
CA ILE A 13 -0.07 21.26 32.25
C ILE A 13 -1.11 21.28 31.13
N VAL A 14 -1.97 22.31 31.06
CA VAL A 14 -2.95 22.47 29.99
C VAL A 14 -2.27 22.71 28.64
N LEU A 15 -1.19 23.50 28.57
CA LEU A 15 -0.42 23.69 27.34
C LEU A 15 0.26 22.41 26.85
N VAL A 16 0.82 21.63 27.78
CA VAL A 16 1.40 20.33 27.47
C VAL A 16 0.32 19.36 26.98
N LEU A 17 -0.83 19.30 27.66
CA LEU A 17 -1.97 18.48 27.23
C LEU A 17 -2.50 18.91 25.86
N LEU A 18 -2.63 20.21 25.59
CA LEU A 18 -3.05 20.72 24.29
C LEU A 18 -2.03 20.42 23.19
N TYR A 19 -0.73 20.45 23.50
CA TYR A 19 0.32 20.04 22.57
C TYR A 19 0.21 18.54 22.24
N PHE A 20 0.06 17.68 23.24
CA PHE A 20 -0.10 16.23 23.05
C PHE A 20 -1.39 15.85 22.31
N VAL A 21 -2.51 16.52 22.60
CA VAL A 21 -3.78 16.34 21.89
C VAL A 21 -3.67 16.80 20.43
N LYS A 22 -2.99 17.92 20.18
CA LYS A 22 -2.79 18.46 18.83
C LYS A 22 -1.94 17.54 17.96
N GLU A 23 -0.84 16.99 18.48
CA GLU A 23 0.01 16.08 17.68
C GLU A 23 -0.64 14.73 17.38
N THR A 24 -1.41 14.20 18.35
CA THR A 24 -2.00 12.85 18.22
C THR A 24 -3.25 12.87 17.32
N PHE A 25 -4.14 13.85 17.47
CA PHE A 25 -5.42 13.86 16.73
C PHE A 25 -5.31 14.48 15.33
N LEU A 26 -4.48 15.51 15.13
CA LEU A 26 -4.41 16.16 13.81
C LEU A 26 -3.64 15.35 12.76
N SER A 27 -2.70 14.50 13.14
CA SER A 27 -1.86 13.77 12.17
C SER A 27 -2.56 12.53 11.60
N GLU A 28 -3.29 11.79 12.43
CA GLU A 28 -3.99 10.57 12.05
C GLU A 28 -5.25 10.86 11.23
N GLU A 29 -6.07 11.84 11.64
CA GLU A 29 -7.28 12.20 10.89
C GLU A 29 -6.96 12.75 9.49
N ASN A 30 -5.91 13.57 9.38
CA ASN A 30 -5.41 14.09 8.10
C ASN A 30 -4.90 13.00 7.15
N TYR A 31 -4.56 11.82 7.68
CA TYR A 31 -4.15 10.66 6.89
C TYR A 31 -5.33 9.75 6.54
N ILE A 32 -6.16 9.42 7.53
CA ILE A 32 -7.26 8.45 7.39
C ILE A 32 -8.33 8.99 6.44
N LYS A 33 -8.70 10.27 6.56
CA LYS A 33 -9.80 10.82 5.77
C LYS A 33 -9.53 10.77 4.25
N PRO A 34 -8.35 11.20 3.74
CA PRO A 34 -8.01 10.99 2.32
C PRO A 34 -7.97 9.52 1.92
N LEU A 35 -7.41 8.63 2.76
CA LEU A 35 -7.35 7.20 2.48
C LEU A 35 -8.76 6.59 2.32
N LEU A 36 -9.69 6.92 3.22
CA LEU A 36 -11.07 6.44 3.12
C LEU A 36 -11.76 7.00 1.88
N LYS A 37 -11.46 8.24 1.50
CA LYS A 37 -11.97 8.83 0.27
C LYS A 37 -11.46 8.10 -0.98
N GLU A 38 -10.18 7.78 -1.02
CA GLU A 38 -9.57 6.99 -2.10
C GLU A 38 -10.22 5.60 -2.24
N ARG A 39 -10.55 4.94 -1.12
CA ARG A 39 -11.27 3.65 -1.11
C ARG A 39 -12.68 3.78 -1.69
N GLU A 40 -13.42 4.81 -1.27
CA GLU A 40 -14.76 5.11 -1.81
C GLU A 40 -14.71 5.40 -3.33
N ASP A 41 -13.76 6.23 -3.77
CA ASP A 41 -13.59 6.58 -5.17
C ASP A 41 -13.22 5.35 -6.02
N LYS A 42 -12.41 4.44 -5.46
CA LYS A 42 -12.10 3.17 -6.10
C LYS A 42 -13.34 2.29 -6.26
N ASP A 43 -14.17 2.16 -5.22
CA ASP A 43 -15.42 1.41 -5.30
C ASP A 43 -16.37 2.01 -6.34
N LEU A 44 -16.49 3.34 -6.41
CA LEU A 44 -17.29 4.02 -7.45
C LEU A 44 -16.74 3.74 -8.85
N SER A 45 -15.43 3.80 -9.03
CA SER A 45 -14.76 3.45 -10.30
C SER A 45 -15.04 2.01 -10.71
N PHE A 46 -15.00 1.06 -9.77
CA PHE A 46 -15.24 -0.35 -10.03
C PHE A 46 -16.71 -0.67 -10.35
N ARG A 47 -17.67 0.17 -9.94
CA ARG A 47 -19.08 0.08 -10.36
C ARG A 47 -19.32 0.69 -11.76
N SER A 48 -18.41 1.53 -12.25
CA SER A 48 -18.53 2.20 -13.56
C SER A 48 -18.32 1.23 -14.72
N ARG A 49 -18.89 1.51 -15.91
CA ARG A 49 -18.73 0.63 -17.07
C ARG A 49 -17.35 0.69 -17.72
N THR A 50 -16.63 1.80 -17.57
CA THR A 50 -15.37 2.04 -18.31
C THR A 50 -14.15 1.54 -17.56
N ASN A 51 -14.20 1.52 -16.22
CA ASN A 51 -13.03 1.26 -15.38
C ASN A 51 -13.21 0.04 -14.46
N SER A 52 -14.30 -0.73 -14.62
CA SER A 52 -14.53 -1.92 -13.81
C SER A 52 -13.60 -3.05 -14.21
N PRO A 53 -12.95 -3.73 -13.24
CA PRO A 53 -12.24 -4.98 -13.50
C PRO A 53 -13.18 -6.19 -13.49
N PHE A 54 -14.48 -6.02 -13.28
CA PHE A 54 -15.44 -7.12 -13.24
C PHE A 54 -16.04 -7.37 -14.62
N THR A 55 -16.46 -8.62 -14.87
CA THR A 55 -17.45 -8.94 -15.91
C THR A 55 -18.73 -8.13 -15.70
N GLU A 56 -19.58 -8.00 -16.72
CA GLU A 56 -20.83 -7.25 -16.61
C GLU A 56 -21.72 -7.75 -15.46
N GLU A 57 -21.86 -9.07 -15.29
CA GLU A 57 -22.61 -9.70 -14.21
C GLU A 57 -21.97 -9.44 -12.84
N GLY A 58 -20.65 -9.63 -12.75
CA GLY A 58 -19.86 -9.30 -11.55
C GLY A 58 -19.99 -7.83 -11.13
N ARG A 59 -20.02 -6.90 -12.09
CA ARG A 59 -20.16 -5.47 -11.84
C ARG A 59 -21.54 -5.13 -11.29
N GLN A 60 -22.60 -5.80 -11.75
CA GLN A 60 -23.97 -5.59 -11.26
C GLN A 60 -24.16 -6.08 -9.82
N SER A 61 -23.40 -7.09 -9.39
CA SER A 61 -23.42 -7.62 -8.03
C SER A 61 -22.39 -6.96 -7.09
N PHE A 62 -21.37 -6.31 -7.65
CA PHE A 62 -20.33 -5.64 -6.89
C PHE A 62 -20.88 -4.48 -6.05
N LYS A 63 -20.76 -4.62 -4.73
CA LYS A 63 -21.12 -3.56 -3.78
C LYS A 63 -19.92 -2.72 -3.43
N ASN A 64 -18.89 -3.29 -2.82
CA ASN A 64 -17.70 -2.58 -2.38
C ASN A 64 -16.58 -3.58 -2.14
N LEU A 65 -15.35 -3.09 -2.15
CA LEU A 65 -14.21 -3.86 -1.67
C LEU A 65 -14.20 -3.92 -0.14
N VAL A 66 -13.50 -4.92 0.40
CA VAL A 66 -13.29 -5.08 1.84
C VAL A 66 -11.84 -4.75 2.16
N TYR A 67 -11.63 -3.96 3.21
CA TYR A 67 -10.32 -3.49 3.64
C TYR A 67 -10.08 -3.85 5.10
N TYR A 68 -8.81 -3.87 5.50
CA TYR A 68 -8.47 -3.69 6.89
C TYR A 68 -8.75 -2.25 7.35
N GLU A 69 -9.03 -2.10 8.65
CA GLU A 69 -9.09 -0.78 9.27
C GLU A 69 -7.76 -0.04 9.05
N PRO A 70 -7.79 1.25 8.70
CA PRO A 70 -6.59 2.06 8.56
C PRO A 70 -5.71 1.98 9.80
N ASN A 71 -4.43 1.71 9.60
CA ASN A 71 -3.47 1.62 10.69
C ASN A 71 -2.15 2.27 10.28
N ILE A 72 -1.83 3.39 10.93
CA ILE A 72 -0.66 4.21 10.59
C ILE A 72 0.68 3.48 10.76
N LYS A 73 0.73 2.42 11.58
CA LYS A 73 1.95 1.59 11.75
C LYS A 73 2.39 0.90 10.45
N TYR A 74 1.45 0.69 9.53
CA TYR A 74 1.70 0.10 8.22
C TYR A 74 2.02 1.15 7.13
N LYS A 75 2.21 2.42 7.53
CA LYS A 75 2.79 3.46 6.71
C LYS A 75 4.22 3.71 7.19
N VAL A 76 5.18 3.07 6.53
CA VAL A 76 6.58 3.05 6.97
C VAL A 76 7.48 3.85 6.04
N SER A 77 8.51 4.47 6.61
CA SER A 77 9.61 5.03 5.82
C SER A 77 10.61 3.93 5.51
N ALA A 78 10.99 3.81 4.24
CA ALA A 78 12.00 2.86 3.79
C ALA A 78 13.20 3.62 3.24
N LYS A 79 14.41 3.14 3.57
CA LYS A 79 15.65 3.56 2.94
C LYS A 79 15.73 2.93 1.56
N VAL A 80 16.07 3.73 0.56
CA VAL A 80 16.32 3.25 -0.80
C VAL A 80 17.80 2.91 -0.92
N GLU A 81 18.09 1.67 -1.27
CA GLU A 81 19.44 1.18 -1.54
C GLU A 81 19.59 0.88 -3.03
N ASP A 82 20.58 1.50 -3.64
CA ASP A 82 20.94 1.24 -5.03
C ASP A 82 21.39 -0.22 -5.19
N LEU A 83 21.01 -0.82 -6.32
CA LEU A 83 21.49 -2.15 -6.66
C LEU A 83 22.92 -2.04 -7.21
N PRO A 84 23.84 -2.98 -6.86
CA PRO A 84 25.20 -3.00 -7.42
C PRO A 84 25.21 -3.01 -8.95
N LYS A 85 24.18 -3.61 -9.56
CA LYS A 85 23.88 -3.55 -10.98
C LYS A 85 22.37 -3.56 -11.16
N GLN A 86 21.83 -2.54 -11.81
CA GLN A 86 20.46 -2.59 -12.32
C GLN A 86 20.42 -3.52 -13.53
N ASP A 87 19.42 -4.39 -13.55
CA ASP A 87 19.19 -5.29 -14.66
C ASP A 87 17.69 -5.51 -14.86
N THR A 88 17.36 -6.13 -15.99
CA THR A 88 15.98 -6.38 -16.38
C THR A 88 15.55 -7.77 -15.90
N LEU A 89 14.45 -7.81 -15.15
CA LEU A 89 13.72 -9.02 -14.82
C LEU A 89 12.60 -9.21 -15.84
N LEU A 90 12.48 -10.43 -16.38
CA LEU A 90 11.28 -10.86 -17.08
C LEU A 90 10.26 -11.31 -16.05
N MET A 91 9.34 -10.42 -15.68
CA MET A 91 8.33 -10.69 -14.66
C MET A 91 7.28 -11.65 -15.24
N PRO A 92 7.05 -12.82 -14.63
CA PRO A 92 6.04 -13.75 -15.11
C PRO A 92 4.64 -13.17 -14.92
N LEU A 93 3.76 -13.43 -15.87
CA LEU A 93 2.35 -13.06 -15.81
C LEU A 93 1.48 -14.29 -15.56
N THR A 94 0.23 -14.07 -15.13
CA THR A 94 -0.73 -15.14 -14.78
C THR A 94 -1.07 -16.09 -15.93
N ASN A 95 -0.92 -15.67 -17.19
CA ASN A 95 -1.15 -16.50 -18.37
C ASN A 95 0.12 -17.24 -18.87
N GLY A 96 1.23 -17.15 -18.13
CA GLY A 96 2.50 -17.79 -18.48
C GLY A 96 3.40 -16.99 -19.43
N SER A 97 2.96 -15.81 -19.92
CA SER A 97 3.85 -14.89 -20.62
C SER A 97 4.71 -14.07 -19.65
N TYR A 98 5.56 -13.19 -20.18
CA TYR A 98 6.50 -12.39 -19.40
C TYR A 98 6.50 -10.95 -19.87
N GLU A 99 6.78 -10.02 -18.94
CA GLU A 99 6.92 -8.61 -19.24
C GLU A 99 8.23 -8.04 -18.64
N PRO A 100 8.99 -7.19 -19.36
CA PRO A 100 10.27 -6.69 -18.87
C PRO A 100 10.10 -5.55 -17.86
N TYR A 101 10.66 -5.75 -16.67
CA TYR A 101 10.76 -4.76 -15.62
C TYR A 101 12.22 -4.52 -15.24
N LEU A 102 12.61 -3.26 -15.10
CA LEU A 102 13.90 -2.90 -14.52
C LEU A 102 13.85 -3.09 -13.00
N ARG A 103 14.77 -3.88 -12.44
CA ARG A 103 15.05 -3.86 -11.00
C ARG A 103 15.79 -2.56 -10.69
N TYR A 104 15.10 -1.60 -10.09
CA TYR A 104 15.62 -0.25 -9.95
C TYR A 104 16.45 -0.09 -8.67
N ALA A 105 15.84 -0.40 -7.52
CA ALA A 105 16.45 -0.26 -6.20
C ALA A 105 15.83 -1.24 -5.21
N THR A 106 16.37 -1.31 -4.00
CA THR A 106 15.77 -2.04 -2.88
C THR A 106 15.30 -1.07 -1.81
N ALA A 107 14.03 -1.17 -1.42
CA ALA A 107 13.50 -0.52 -0.22
C ALA A 107 13.79 -1.40 1.01
N VAL A 108 14.50 -0.85 1.98
CA VAL A 108 14.85 -1.50 3.26
C VAL A 108 14.17 -0.75 4.38
N PHE A 109 13.43 -1.46 5.22
CA PHE A 109 12.62 -0.87 6.27
C PHE A 109 12.43 -1.84 7.43
N GLU A 110 11.92 -1.33 8.53
CA GLU A 110 11.47 -2.13 9.66
C GLU A 110 9.94 -2.09 9.70
N LEU A 111 9.31 -3.24 9.92
CA LEU A 111 7.88 -3.35 10.12
C LEU A 111 7.64 -4.34 11.25
N GLU A 112 6.85 -3.94 12.26
CA GLU A 112 6.59 -4.73 13.47
C GLU A 112 7.88 -5.24 14.14
N GLY A 113 8.92 -4.39 14.21
CA GLY A 113 10.20 -4.74 14.84
C GLY A 113 11.11 -5.65 14.01
N GLN A 114 10.71 -6.01 12.78
CA GLN A 114 11.46 -6.94 11.94
C GLN A 114 11.98 -6.27 10.67
N PRO A 115 13.25 -6.47 10.30
CA PRO A 115 13.81 -5.92 9.07
C PRO A 115 13.18 -6.61 7.86
N GLN A 116 12.70 -5.81 6.91
CA GLN A 116 12.10 -6.25 5.66
C GLN A 116 12.79 -5.57 4.48
N ARG A 117 12.68 -6.20 3.31
CA ARG A 117 13.20 -5.68 2.04
C ARG A 117 12.20 -5.93 0.93
N LEU A 118 12.04 -4.96 0.04
CA LEU A 118 11.27 -5.10 -1.20
C LEU A 118 12.04 -4.45 -2.35
N THR A 119 12.20 -5.16 -3.46
CA THR A 119 12.70 -4.58 -4.71
C THR A 119 11.63 -3.67 -5.32
N LEU A 120 12.08 -2.50 -5.78
CA LEU A 120 11.32 -1.51 -6.52
C LEU A 120 11.54 -1.76 -8.01
N TYR A 121 10.46 -1.97 -8.76
CA TYR A 121 10.52 -2.23 -10.18
C TYR A 121 10.07 -1.00 -10.97
N LYS A 122 10.65 -0.79 -12.15
CA LYS A 122 10.15 0.18 -13.13
C LYS A 122 9.79 -0.56 -14.41
N LYS A 123 8.55 -0.43 -14.85
CA LYS A 123 8.12 -1.01 -16.11
C LYS A 123 8.85 -0.31 -17.25
N LEU A 124 9.35 -1.08 -18.23
CA LEU A 124 10.12 -0.52 -19.35
C LEU A 124 9.24 -0.09 -20.54
N ALA A 125 7.91 -0.21 -20.44
CA ALA A 125 6.98 0.22 -21.47
C ALA A 125 6.90 1.75 -21.55
N LYS A 126 6.90 2.31 -22.77
CA LYS A 126 7.07 3.75 -23.05
C LYS A 126 5.92 4.67 -22.59
N GLU A 127 4.76 4.12 -22.23
CA GLU A 127 3.52 4.90 -22.04
C GLU A 127 3.02 4.91 -20.59
N GLU A 128 3.75 4.31 -19.65
CA GLU A 128 3.29 4.24 -18.26
C GLU A 128 3.69 5.44 -17.41
N LYS A 129 2.84 5.71 -16.41
CA LYS A 129 3.08 6.72 -15.38
C LYS A 129 4.43 6.47 -14.72
N ASP A 130 5.13 7.54 -14.40
CA ASP A 130 6.42 7.46 -13.74
C ASP A 130 6.22 7.06 -12.27
N GLN A 131 6.24 5.74 -12.03
CA GLN A 131 6.03 5.13 -10.72
C GLN A 131 6.95 3.92 -10.54
N TRP A 132 7.36 3.68 -9.30
CA TRP A 132 7.87 2.39 -8.90
C TRP A 132 6.71 1.44 -8.61
N PHE A 133 6.73 0.31 -9.29
CA PHE A 133 5.85 -0.81 -9.05
C PHE A 133 6.47 -1.74 -8.01
N VAL A 134 5.72 -2.06 -6.97
CA VAL A 134 6.17 -2.92 -5.87
C VAL A 134 5.17 -4.06 -5.67
N PRO A 135 5.26 -5.13 -6.49
CA PRO A 135 4.50 -6.33 -6.26
C PRO A 135 5.11 -7.08 -5.08
N PHE A 136 4.29 -7.55 -4.15
CA PHE A 136 4.77 -8.27 -2.99
C PHE A 136 3.81 -9.37 -2.53
N THR A 137 4.34 -10.28 -1.73
CA THR A 137 3.56 -11.24 -0.94
C THR A 137 3.96 -11.13 0.54
N ASP A 138 3.10 -11.59 1.43
CA ASP A 138 3.26 -11.62 2.88
C ASP A 138 2.46 -12.80 3.47
N LYS A 139 2.46 -12.93 4.81
CA LYS A 139 1.79 -14.07 5.47
C LYS A 139 0.24 -14.01 5.46
N THR A 140 -0.38 -12.90 5.04
CA THR A 140 -1.85 -12.80 4.91
C THR A 140 -2.39 -13.36 3.60
N ASN A 141 -1.54 -13.48 2.56
CA ASN A 141 -1.96 -13.92 1.23
C ASN A 141 -2.49 -15.37 1.28
N GLY A 142 -3.66 -15.59 0.69
CA GLY A 142 -4.32 -16.90 0.62
C GLY A 142 -5.19 -17.22 1.84
N PHE A 143 -5.20 -16.35 2.85
CA PHE A 143 -6.03 -16.49 4.04
C PHE A 143 -6.98 -15.29 4.19
N GLU A 144 -6.42 -14.09 4.29
CA GLU A 144 -7.20 -12.86 4.48
C GLU A 144 -7.09 -11.90 3.30
N THR A 145 -6.01 -12.02 2.52
CA THR A 145 -5.75 -11.20 1.32
C THR A 145 -5.60 -12.09 0.08
N TYR A 146 -5.68 -11.49 -1.11
CA TYR A 146 -5.62 -12.24 -2.36
C TYR A 146 -4.37 -13.14 -2.46
N GLY A 147 -4.56 -14.41 -2.82
CA GLY A 147 -3.49 -15.42 -2.79
C GLY A 147 -2.34 -15.15 -3.75
N GLY A 148 -2.60 -14.48 -4.88
CA GLY A 148 -1.58 -14.16 -5.89
C GLY A 148 -0.64 -13.00 -5.51
N GLY A 149 -0.85 -12.37 -4.35
CA GLY A 149 -0.08 -11.22 -3.89
C GLY A 149 -0.78 -9.88 -4.11
N ARG A 150 -0.13 -8.80 -3.67
CA ARG A 150 -0.68 -7.44 -3.65
C ARG A 150 0.35 -6.46 -4.17
N PHE A 151 -0.11 -5.30 -4.60
CA PHE A 151 0.72 -4.28 -5.22
C PHE A 151 0.72 -2.98 -4.42
N LEU A 152 1.83 -2.26 -4.51
CA LEU A 152 1.93 -0.85 -4.20
C LEU A 152 2.50 -0.12 -5.42
N ASP A 153 1.93 1.04 -5.71
CA ASP A 153 2.47 1.99 -6.67
C ASP A 153 2.99 3.22 -5.92
N ILE A 154 4.24 3.56 -6.17
CA ILE A 154 4.92 4.65 -5.48
C ILE A 154 5.33 5.67 -6.53
N PRO A 155 5.01 6.96 -6.37
CA PRO A 155 5.48 7.99 -7.29
C PRO A 155 6.99 7.92 -7.45
N PHE A 156 7.45 7.85 -8.71
CA PHE A 156 8.87 7.80 -8.99
C PHE A 156 9.53 9.12 -8.61
N LYS A 157 10.69 9.02 -7.96
CA LYS A 157 11.54 10.16 -7.64
C LYS A 157 12.98 9.75 -7.87
N GLU A 158 13.59 10.32 -8.90
CA GLU A 158 15.01 10.12 -9.17
C GLU A 158 15.84 10.48 -7.93
N ASP A 159 16.85 9.67 -7.63
CA ASP A 159 17.77 9.82 -6.49
C ASP A 159 17.14 9.84 -5.09
N ALA A 160 15.89 9.42 -4.92
CA ALA A 160 15.26 9.37 -3.61
C ALA A 160 16.05 8.44 -2.67
N LYS A 161 16.49 8.98 -1.51
CA LYS A 161 17.18 8.18 -0.47
C LYS A 161 16.21 7.52 0.50
N THR A 162 15.00 8.05 0.58
CA THR A 162 13.91 7.49 1.38
C THR A 162 12.60 7.59 0.62
N ILE A 163 11.72 6.61 0.87
CA ILE A 163 10.36 6.57 0.34
C ILE A 163 9.40 6.20 1.46
N VAL A 164 8.11 6.38 1.20
CA VAL A 164 7.04 5.90 2.07
C VAL A 164 6.41 4.67 1.42
N LEU A 165 6.42 3.55 2.13
CA LEU A 165 5.64 2.37 1.81
C LEU A 165 4.37 2.41 2.65
N ASP A 166 3.23 2.64 2.00
CA ASP A 166 1.95 2.67 2.69
C ASP A 166 1.12 1.44 2.37
N PHE A 167 1.26 0.41 3.19
CA PHE A 167 0.54 -0.84 3.00
C PHE A 167 -0.97 -0.71 3.22
N ASN A 168 -1.47 0.38 3.81
CA ASN A 168 -2.92 0.65 3.85
C ASN A 168 -3.52 0.93 2.46
N ARG A 169 -2.66 1.27 1.50
CA ARG A 169 -2.97 1.46 0.07
C ARG A 169 -2.59 0.23 -0.77
N ALA A 170 -2.13 -0.85 -0.16
CA ALA A 170 -1.86 -2.09 -0.88
C ALA A 170 -3.16 -2.63 -1.47
N TYR A 171 -3.13 -2.98 -2.75
CA TYR A 171 -4.31 -3.37 -3.50
C TYR A 171 -4.14 -4.72 -4.20
N SER A 172 -5.27 -5.37 -4.47
CA SER A 172 -5.29 -6.62 -5.23
C SER A 172 -5.27 -6.34 -6.74
N PRO A 173 -4.53 -7.14 -7.53
CA PRO A 173 -4.50 -7.00 -8.98
C PRO A 173 -5.86 -7.33 -9.61
N PHE A 174 -6.12 -6.88 -10.84
CA PHE A 174 -7.44 -7.08 -11.47
C PHE A 174 -7.85 -8.54 -11.67
N CYS A 175 -6.90 -9.45 -11.85
CA CYS A 175 -7.13 -10.90 -11.88
C CYS A 175 -7.70 -11.47 -10.58
N ALA A 176 -7.63 -10.73 -9.46
CA ALA A 176 -8.34 -11.10 -8.23
C ALA A 176 -9.86 -10.95 -8.36
N TYR A 177 -10.33 -10.16 -9.33
CA TYR A 177 -11.73 -9.84 -9.56
C TYR A 177 -12.29 -10.51 -10.82
N ASN A 178 -11.48 -10.60 -11.88
CA ASN A 178 -11.80 -11.30 -13.11
C ASN A 178 -10.57 -12.08 -13.62
N PRO A 179 -10.60 -13.42 -13.65
CA PRO A 179 -9.48 -14.26 -14.09
C PRO A 179 -8.98 -14.02 -15.52
N GLU A 180 -9.77 -13.35 -16.37
CA GLU A 180 -9.37 -13.00 -17.73
C GLU A 180 -8.23 -11.97 -17.78
N TYR A 181 -8.05 -11.18 -16.72
CA TYR A 181 -6.94 -10.24 -16.65
C TYR A 181 -5.60 -10.97 -16.50
N VAL A 182 -4.64 -10.51 -17.29
CA VAL A 182 -3.25 -10.96 -17.21
C VAL A 182 -2.49 -10.03 -16.28
N CYS A 183 -2.06 -10.55 -15.13
CA CYS A 183 -1.41 -9.76 -14.09
C CYS A 183 0.04 -10.17 -13.88
N PRO A 184 0.92 -9.26 -13.44
CA PRO A 184 2.24 -9.62 -12.95
C PRO A 184 2.17 -10.47 -11.69
N VAL A 185 3.00 -11.51 -11.63
CA VAL A 185 3.16 -12.35 -10.44
C VAL A 185 4.34 -11.81 -9.62
N PRO A 186 4.15 -11.48 -8.33
CA PRO A 186 5.23 -11.01 -7.47
C PRO A 186 6.42 -11.97 -7.46
N PRO A 187 7.65 -11.48 -7.66
CA PRO A 187 8.85 -12.30 -7.56
C PRO A 187 9.02 -12.91 -6.16
N LYS A 188 9.62 -14.10 -6.09
CA LYS A 188 9.81 -14.83 -4.82
C LYS A 188 10.59 -14.02 -3.77
N ASP A 189 11.52 -13.20 -4.23
CA ASP A 189 12.37 -12.36 -3.36
C ASP A 189 11.63 -11.12 -2.84
N ASN A 190 10.49 -10.75 -3.45
CA ASN A 190 9.58 -9.72 -2.96
C ASN A 190 8.51 -10.32 -2.03
N ARG A 191 8.98 -11.08 -1.05
CA ARG A 191 8.14 -11.71 -0.04
C ARG A 191 8.51 -11.23 1.35
N LEU A 192 7.57 -10.54 1.99
CA LEU A 192 7.69 -10.15 3.38
C LEU A 192 7.60 -11.37 4.28
N THR A 193 8.41 -11.37 5.34
CA THR A 193 8.52 -12.49 6.28
C THR A 193 7.46 -12.47 7.39
N ILE A 194 6.63 -11.43 7.41
CA ILE A 194 5.58 -11.17 8.40
C ILE A 194 4.20 -11.07 7.75
N ALA A 195 3.15 -11.01 8.56
CA ALA A 195 1.81 -10.68 8.10
C ALA A 195 1.65 -9.16 7.98
N VAL A 196 0.93 -8.69 6.96
CA VAL A 196 0.63 -7.27 6.76
C VAL A 196 -0.89 -7.06 6.71
N PRO A 197 -1.56 -6.98 7.89
CA PRO A 197 -3.00 -6.74 8.02
C PRO A 197 -3.37 -5.26 7.77
N ALA A 198 -3.05 -4.77 6.59
CA ALA A 198 -3.37 -3.44 6.10
C ALA A 198 -3.71 -3.50 4.60
N GLY A 199 -4.55 -2.58 4.13
CA GLY A 199 -4.94 -2.52 2.70
C GLY A 199 -6.12 -3.41 2.35
N GLU A 200 -6.21 -3.82 1.08
CA GLU A 200 -7.29 -4.65 0.56
C GLU A 200 -7.21 -6.08 1.10
N LYS A 201 -8.38 -6.59 1.51
CA LYS A 201 -8.61 -8.00 1.82
C LYS A 201 -8.97 -8.76 0.54
N ALA A 202 -8.99 -10.08 0.63
CA ALA A 202 -9.43 -10.93 -0.46
C ALA A 202 -10.88 -10.57 -0.81
N TYR A 203 -11.14 -10.36 -2.10
CA TYR A 203 -12.50 -10.22 -2.59
C TYR A 203 -13.10 -11.61 -2.74
N GLU A 204 -14.14 -11.88 -1.97
CA GLU A 204 -14.98 -13.05 -2.17
C GLU A 204 -16.22 -12.57 -2.95
N ALA A 205 -16.38 -13.06 -4.18
CA ALA A 205 -17.64 -12.87 -4.88
C ALA A 205 -18.74 -13.44 -3.98
N HIS A 206 -19.72 -12.60 -3.60
CA HIS A 206 -20.89 -13.05 -2.87
C HIS A 206 -21.52 -14.20 -3.68
N LYS A 207 -21.42 -15.43 -3.15
CA LYS A 207 -22.06 -16.61 -3.74
C LYS A 207 -23.58 -16.47 -3.69
#